data_AF-A0A2J8J9I2-F1
#
_entry.id   AF-A0A2J8J9I2-F1
#
_cell.length_a   1.000
_cell.length_b   1.000
_cell.length_c   1.000
_cell.angle_alpha   90.00
_cell.angle_beta   90.00
_cell.angle_gamma   90.00
#
_symmetry.space_group_name_H-M   'P 1'
#
loop_
_entity.id
_entity.type
_entity.pdbx_description
1 polymer ?
#
loop_
_entity_poly.entity_id
_entity_poly.type
_entity_poly.pdbx_seq_one_letter_code
_entity_poly.pdbx_strand_id
1 'polypeptide(L)'
;MENWGLVTYRETALLIDPKNSCSSSRQWVALVVGHELAHQWFGNLVTMEWWTHLWLNEGFASWIEYLCVDHCFPEYDIWTQFVSADYTRAQELDALDNSHPIE
;
A
#
# COMPACT_ATOMS: atom_id res chain seq x y z
N MET A 1 -10.02 -2.73 0.73
CA MET A 1 -10.90 -1.98 1.64
C MET A 1 -10.85 -2.64 3.00
N GLU A 2 -10.40 -1.87 3.95
CA GLU A 2 -9.78 -2.26 5.21
C GLU A 2 -10.79 -2.51 6.34
N ASN A 3 -12.06 -2.76 6.01
CA ASN A 3 -13.14 -2.93 6.99
C ASN A 3 -12.69 -3.86 8.12
N TRP A 4 -12.78 -3.38 9.35
CA TRP A 4 -12.12 -4.01 10.49
C TRP A 4 -12.65 -5.42 10.73
N GLY A 5 -11.77 -6.42 10.58
CA GLY A 5 -12.12 -7.84 10.73
C GLY A 5 -12.79 -8.48 9.51
N LEU A 6 -13.05 -7.73 8.43
CA LEU A 6 -13.57 -8.24 7.15
C LEU A 6 -13.01 -7.43 5.97
N VAL A 7 -11.72 -7.53 5.73
CA VAL A 7 -11.07 -6.86 4.60
C VAL A 7 -11.62 -7.42 3.29
N THR A 8 -12.05 -6.53 2.38
CA THR A 8 -12.58 -6.90 1.06
C THR A 8 -11.61 -6.51 -0.05
N TYR A 9 -11.46 -7.41 -1.01
CA TYR A 9 -10.53 -7.28 -2.13
C TYR A 9 -11.25 -7.47 -3.46
N ARG A 10 -10.70 -6.88 -4.52
CA ARG A 10 -10.93 -7.38 -5.88
C ARG A 10 -10.21 -8.71 -6.05
N GLU A 11 -10.73 -9.61 -6.89
CA GLU A 11 -10.12 -10.94 -7.08
C GLU A 11 -8.64 -10.87 -7.47
N THR A 12 -8.29 -9.94 -8.36
CA THR A 12 -6.90 -9.70 -8.81
C THR A 12 -5.96 -9.18 -7.73
N ALA A 13 -6.51 -8.75 -6.59
CA ALA A 13 -5.76 -8.21 -5.45
C ALA A 13 -5.66 -9.21 -4.28
N LEU A 14 -6.14 -10.45 -4.45
CA LEU A 14 -6.06 -11.49 -3.40
C LEU A 14 -5.75 -12.89 -3.96
N LEU A 15 -6.31 -13.24 -5.11
CA LEU A 15 -6.21 -14.59 -5.66
C LEU A 15 -4.93 -14.74 -6.50
N ILE A 16 -4.12 -15.74 -6.15
CA ILE A 16 -2.92 -16.14 -6.89
C ILE A 16 -3.06 -17.59 -7.34
N ASP A 17 -2.83 -17.83 -8.62
CA ASP A 17 -2.64 -19.17 -9.17
C ASP A 17 -1.14 -19.50 -9.19
N PRO A 18 -0.68 -20.51 -8.42
CA PRO A 18 0.73 -20.88 -8.38
C PRO A 18 1.34 -21.24 -9.74
N LYS A 19 0.55 -21.68 -10.71
CA LYS A 19 1.00 -22.09 -12.04
C LYS A 19 0.92 -20.97 -13.08
N ASN A 20 -0.05 -20.07 -12.94
CA ASN A 20 -0.40 -19.10 -13.98
C ASN A 20 -0.14 -17.63 -13.60
N SER A 21 -0.07 -17.28 -12.32
CA SER A 21 0.21 -15.91 -11.88
C SER A 21 1.69 -15.60 -11.95
N CYS A 22 2.03 -14.51 -12.65
CA CYS A 22 3.40 -13.99 -12.75
C CYS A 22 3.89 -13.38 -11.44
N SER A 23 5.21 -13.14 -11.34
CA SER A 23 5.84 -12.59 -10.14
C SER A 23 5.30 -11.21 -9.77
N SER A 24 5.03 -10.34 -10.76
CA SER A 24 4.48 -9.01 -10.49
C SER A 24 3.08 -9.07 -9.87
N SER A 25 2.23 -10.01 -10.31
CA SER A 25 0.92 -10.21 -9.66
C SER A 25 1.07 -10.69 -8.21
N ARG A 26 2.04 -11.55 -7.92
CA ARG A 26 2.29 -12.02 -6.54
C ARG A 26 2.77 -10.90 -5.64
N GLN A 27 3.72 -10.10 -6.12
CA GLN A 27 4.22 -8.92 -5.41
C GLN A 27 3.09 -7.92 -5.16
N TRP A 28 2.28 -7.63 -6.19
CA TRP A 28 1.11 -6.77 -6.06
C TRP A 28 0.11 -7.27 -5.01
N VAL A 29 -0.24 -8.56 -5.02
CA VAL A 29 -1.13 -9.13 -3.99
C VAL A 29 -0.50 -9.03 -2.60
N ALA A 30 0.80 -9.29 -2.47
CA ALA A 30 1.49 -9.19 -1.19
C ALA A 30 1.48 -7.76 -0.64
N LEU A 31 1.73 -6.75 -1.49
CA LEU A 31 1.65 -5.33 -1.12
C LEU A 31 0.24 -4.96 -0.69
N VAL A 32 -0.78 -5.24 -1.51
CA VAL A 32 -2.17 -4.88 -1.19
C VAL A 32 -2.64 -5.56 0.11
N VAL A 33 -2.32 -6.84 0.33
CA VAL A 33 -2.63 -7.49 1.60
C VAL A 33 -1.90 -6.82 2.77
N GLY A 34 -0.63 -6.46 2.60
CA GLY A 34 0.15 -5.71 3.58
C GLY A 34 -0.47 -4.35 3.92
N HIS A 35 -0.88 -3.57 2.92
CA HIS A 35 -1.53 -2.26 3.04
C HIS A 35 -2.80 -2.35 3.88
N GLU A 36 -3.68 -3.27 3.51
CA GLU A 36 -4.99 -3.41 4.15
C GLU A 36 -4.88 -3.98 5.58
N LEU A 37 -3.84 -4.78 5.84
CA LEU A 37 -3.51 -5.23 7.20
C LEU A 37 -2.88 -4.11 8.04
N ALA A 38 -2.09 -3.20 7.45
CA ALA A 38 -1.56 -2.04 8.17
C ALA A 38 -2.69 -1.17 8.74
N HIS A 39 -3.78 -1.05 7.98
CA HIS A 39 -4.95 -0.30 8.41
C HIS A 39 -5.64 -0.84 9.68
N GLN A 40 -5.43 -2.12 10.04
CA GLN A 40 -5.97 -2.67 11.28
C GLN A 40 -5.43 -1.96 12.53
N TRP A 41 -4.25 -1.31 12.42
CA TRP A 41 -3.72 -0.40 13.44
C TRP A 41 -3.97 1.07 13.09
N PHE A 42 -3.63 1.51 11.87
CA PHE A 42 -3.71 2.92 11.46
C PHE A 42 -4.81 3.13 10.42
N GLY A 43 -5.94 3.66 10.88
CA GLY A 43 -7.18 3.83 10.14
C GLY A 43 -8.36 3.19 10.87
N ASN A 44 -8.13 2.02 11.49
CA ASN A 44 -9.12 1.32 12.31
C ASN A 44 -8.95 1.57 13.81
N LEU A 45 -7.82 1.16 14.42
CA LEU A 45 -7.59 1.33 15.85
C LEU A 45 -7.32 2.79 16.23
N VAL A 46 -6.48 3.46 15.45
CA VAL A 46 -6.26 4.91 15.53
C VAL A 46 -6.70 5.50 14.20
N THR A 47 -7.77 6.30 14.22
CA THR A 47 -8.35 6.92 13.02
C THR A 47 -8.10 8.42 13.06
N MET A 48 -7.77 9.00 11.90
CA MET A 48 -7.67 10.45 11.75
C MET A 48 -8.97 11.17 12.17
N GLU A 49 -8.85 12.34 12.77
CA GLU A 49 -10.02 13.11 13.24
C GLU A 49 -10.90 13.59 12.08
N TRP A 50 -10.27 13.97 10.96
CA TRP A 50 -10.95 14.48 9.78
C TRP A 50 -10.21 14.10 8.49
N TRP A 51 -10.92 14.19 7.36
CA TRP A 51 -10.43 13.79 6.03
C TRP A 51 -9.23 14.60 5.52
N THR A 52 -9.01 15.82 6.01
CA THR A 52 -7.77 16.59 5.75
C THR A 52 -6.52 15.87 6.26
N HIS A 53 -6.68 14.92 7.20
CA HIS A 53 -5.60 14.11 7.75
C HIS A 53 -5.64 12.66 7.23
N LEU A 54 -6.28 12.41 6.08
CA LEU A 54 -6.36 11.07 5.47
C LEU A 54 -4.98 10.41 5.27
N TRP A 55 -3.93 11.21 5.07
CA TRP A 55 -2.56 10.73 4.93
C TRP A 55 -2.05 9.95 6.15
N LEU A 56 -2.59 10.19 7.35
CA LEU A 56 -2.25 9.42 8.55
C LEU A 56 -2.67 7.95 8.43
N ASN A 57 -3.71 7.67 7.65
CA ASN A 57 -4.13 6.30 7.34
C ASN A 57 -3.39 5.81 6.10
N GLU A 58 -3.62 6.44 4.95
CA GLU A 58 -3.20 5.92 3.65
C GLU A 58 -1.68 6.03 3.46
N GLY A 59 -1.07 7.15 3.84
CA GLY A 59 0.38 7.32 3.73
C GLY A 59 1.14 6.38 4.65
N PHE A 60 0.59 6.10 5.84
CA PHE A 60 1.16 5.10 6.75
C PHE A 60 1.04 3.68 6.18
N ALA A 61 -0.15 3.29 5.69
CA ALA A 61 -0.38 1.97 5.11
C ALA A 61 0.48 1.73 3.87
N SER A 62 0.60 2.72 2.98
CA SER A 62 1.47 2.66 1.79
C SER A 62 2.95 2.57 2.11
N TRP A 63 3.39 3.01 3.28
CA TRP A 63 4.78 2.78 3.71
C TRP A 63 4.96 1.40 4.35
N ILE A 64 4.01 0.98 5.20
CA ILE A 64 4.06 -0.30 5.90
C ILE A 64 3.91 -1.49 4.96
N GLU A 65 3.18 -1.39 3.85
CA GLU A 65 3.07 -2.49 2.89
C GLU A 65 4.44 -2.97 2.39
N TYR A 66 5.35 -2.05 2.10
CA TYR A 66 6.72 -2.38 1.68
C TYR A 66 7.52 -3.00 2.82
N LEU A 67 7.43 -2.46 4.03
CA LEU A 67 8.09 -3.02 5.21
C LEU A 67 7.60 -4.45 5.50
N CYS A 68 6.29 -4.69 5.36
CA CYS A 68 5.66 -5.99 5.57
C CYS A 68 6.12 -6.99 4.50
N VAL A 69 6.11 -6.61 3.23
CA VAL A 69 6.54 -7.46 2.12
C VAL A 69 8.03 -7.77 2.20
N ASP A 70 8.87 -6.80 2.53
CA ASP A 70 10.32 -7.01 2.73
C ASP A 70 10.60 -8.01 3.85
N HIS A 71 9.83 -7.96 4.94
CA HIS A 71 9.94 -8.92 6.04
C HIS A 71 9.50 -10.34 5.63
N CYS A 72 8.38 -10.46 4.92
CA CYS A 72 7.80 -11.76 4.55
C CYS A 72 8.50 -12.42 3.34
N PHE A 73 8.99 -11.59 2.40
CA PHE A 73 9.54 -11.99 1.11
C PHE A 73 10.79 -11.14 0.77
N PRO A 74 11.88 -11.27 1.56
CA PRO A 74 13.10 -10.46 1.38
C PRO A 74 13.74 -10.65 -0.01
N GLU A 75 13.49 -11.78 -0.68
CA GLU A 75 13.96 -12.05 -2.04
C GLU A 75 13.36 -11.14 -3.11
N TYR A 76 12.30 -10.39 -2.80
CA TYR A 76 11.68 -9.45 -3.74
C TYR A 76 12.43 -8.14 -3.87
N ASP A 77 13.29 -7.79 -2.91
CA ASP A 77 14.01 -6.51 -2.85
C ASP A 77 13.06 -5.32 -3.11
N ILE A 78 11.90 -5.36 -2.42
CA ILE A 78 10.73 -4.54 -2.78
C ILE A 78 10.98 -3.05 -2.61
N TRP A 79 11.93 -2.65 -1.75
CA TRP A 79 12.33 -1.25 -1.57
C TRP A 79 12.94 -0.62 -2.81
N THR A 80 13.59 -1.40 -3.69
CA THR A 80 14.04 -0.86 -4.99
C THR A 80 12.85 -0.46 -5.86
N GLN A 81 11.75 -1.21 -5.76
CA GLN A 81 10.51 -0.93 -6.48
C GLN A 81 9.81 0.30 -5.91
N PHE A 82 9.76 0.46 -4.57
CA PHE A 82 9.22 1.66 -3.91
C PHE A 82 9.81 2.97 -4.49
N VAL A 83 11.14 3.02 -4.65
CA VAL A 83 11.82 4.20 -5.19
C VAL A 83 11.30 4.55 -6.59
N SER A 84 11.11 3.54 -7.43
CA SER A 84 10.68 3.72 -8.82
C SER A 84 9.17 3.91 -8.99
N ALA A 85 8.35 3.21 -8.20
CA ALA A 85 6.90 3.13 -8.38
C ALA A 85 6.17 4.27 -7.66
N ASP A 86 6.55 4.56 -6.41
CA ASP A 86 5.83 5.52 -5.57
C ASP A 86 6.63 6.79 -5.36
N TYR A 87 7.91 6.71 -4.96
CA TYR A 87 8.69 7.91 -4.64
C TYR A 87 8.95 8.81 -5.86
N THR A 88 9.34 8.21 -7.00
CA THR A 88 9.57 8.97 -8.23
C THR A 88 8.25 9.53 -8.77
N ARG A 89 7.19 8.71 -8.81
CA ARG A 89 5.86 9.12 -9.25
C ARG A 89 5.28 10.24 -8.39
N ALA A 90 5.45 10.18 -7.07
CA ALA A 90 5.00 11.20 -6.14
C ALA A 90 5.70 12.55 -6.42
N GLN A 91 7.02 12.54 -6.64
CA GLN A 91 7.76 13.75 -7.02
C GLN A 91 7.29 14.35 -8.36
N GLU A 92 7.03 13.50 -9.36
CA GLU A 92 6.53 13.97 -10.66
C GLU A 92 5.17 14.66 -10.55
N LEU A 93 4.26 14.10 -9.75
CA LEU A 93 2.93 14.67 -9.53
C LEU A 93 2.98 15.91 -8.64
N ASP A 94 3.85 15.92 -7.62
CA ASP A 94 3.97 17.05 -6.69
C ASP A 94 4.70 18.26 -7.31
N ALA A 95 5.47 18.04 -8.38
CA ALA A 95 6.10 19.11 -9.15
C ALA A 95 5.14 19.91 -10.05
N LEU A 96 3.86 19.53 -10.13
CA LEU A 96 2.86 20.20 -10.95
C LEU A 96 2.27 21.42 -10.23
N ASP A 97 1.98 22.49 -11.00
CA ASP A 97 1.34 23.72 -10.47
C ASP A 97 -0.04 23.47 -9.83
N ASN A 98 -0.70 22.37 -10.22
CA ASN A 98 -2.00 21.96 -9.69
C ASN A 98 -1.92 20.80 -8.69
N SER A 99 -0.73 20.55 -8.11
CA SER A 99 -0.61 19.74 -6.90
C SER A 99 -1.33 20.43 -5.72
N HIS A 100 -1.36 19.77 -4.57
CA HIS A 100 -1.91 20.31 -3.34
C HIS A 100 -1.04 19.89 -2.15
N PRO A 101 -1.06 20.65 -1.04
CA PRO A 101 -0.46 20.19 0.21
C PRO A 101 -1.05 18.85 0.65
N ILE A 102 -0.31 18.13 1.50
CA ILE A 102 -0.79 16.89 2.11
C ILE A 102 -2.01 17.16 3.03
N GLU A 103 -2.08 18.35 3.64
CA GLU A 103 -3.21 18.82 4.47
C GLU A 103 -4.30 19.56 3.69
#